data_AF-A0AAP7KMH8-F1
#
_entry.id   AF-A0AAP7KMH8-F1
#
_cell.length_a   1.000
_cell.length_b   1.000
_cell.length_c   1.000
_cell.angle_alpha   90.00
_cell.angle_beta   90.00
_cell.angle_gamma   90.00
#
_symmetry.space_group_name_H-M   'P 1'
#
loop_
_entity.id
_entity.type
_entity.pdbx_description
1 polymer ?
#
loop_
_entity_poly.entity_id
_entity_poly.type
_entity_poly.pdbx_seq_one_letter_code
_entity_poly.pdbx_strand_id
1 'polypeptide(L)'
;MDYEEELETKGYIDCLLHELHEQPQLIRQTNIEEVVERTKEEIIRDGFHGYELRRHVFRMILRIDFILTTESVRLSQEGRDAIDELRRIANGQKKEDPRRFLRIRHFLAQRFQHHMQ
;
A
#
# COMPACT_ATOMS: atom_id res chain seq x y z
N MET A 1 -11.57 -15.87 1.98
CA MET A 1 -10.69 -15.35 0.90
C MET A 1 -10.62 -13.83 0.96
N ASP A 2 -11.76 -13.13 1.10
CA ASP A 2 -11.79 -11.65 1.12
C ASP A 2 -11.11 -11.00 2.34
N TYR A 3 -11.14 -11.64 3.52
CA TYR A 3 -10.55 -11.08 4.74
C TYR A 3 -9.00 -11.05 4.74
N GLU A 4 -8.35 -12.06 4.14
CA GLU A 4 -6.89 -12.08 4.02
C GLU A 4 -6.40 -11.01 3.03
N GLU A 5 -7.10 -10.84 1.90
CA GLU A 5 -6.80 -9.79 0.92
C GLU A 5 -6.91 -8.39 1.53
N GLU A 6 -7.91 -8.17 2.38
CA GLU A 6 -8.10 -6.91 3.10
C GLU A 6 -6.97 -6.62 4.10
N LEU A 7 -6.62 -7.59 4.94
CA LEU A 7 -5.50 -7.44 5.88
C LEU A 7 -4.18 -7.17 5.16
N GLU A 8 -3.93 -7.90 4.08
CA GLU A 8 -2.75 -7.68 3.25
C GLU A 8 -2.73 -6.27 2.64
N THR A 9 -3.86 -5.84 2.07
CA THR A 9 -4.00 -4.49 1.51
C THR A 9 -3.68 -3.41 2.54
N LYS A 10 -4.29 -3.50 3.73
CA LYS A 10 -4.04 -2.57 4.84
C LYS A 10 -2.56 -2.58 5.24
N GLY A 11 -1.96 -3.77 5.29
CA GLY A 11 -0.53 -3.94 5.55
C GLY A 11 0.36 -3.21 4.53
N TYR A 12 0.14 -3.40 3.23
CA TYR A 12 0.94 -2.73 2.20
C TYR A 12 0.73 -1.22 2.17
N ILE A 13 -0.48 -0.74 2.46
CA ILE A 13 -0.74 0.70 2.65
C ILE A 13 0.07 1.24 3.83
N ASP A 14 0.12 0.52 4.95
CA ASP A 14 0.94 0.90 6.10
C ASP A 14 2.45 0.92 5.80
N CYS A 15 2.94 -0.02 4.98
CA CYS A 15 4.32 0.01 4.49
C CYS A 15 4.60 1.28 3.70
N LEU A 16 3.68 1.67 2.81
CA LEU A 16 3.83 2.89 2.01
C LEU A 16 3.82 4.15 2.87
N LEU A 17 2.93 4.25 3.86
CA LEU A 17 2.92 5.38 4.78
C LEU A 17 4.23 5.47 5.56
N HIS A 18 4.73 4.34 6.06
CA HIS A 18 6.02 4.31 6.75
C HIS A 18 7.16 4.77 5.85
N GLU A 19 7.26 4.25 4.63
CA GLU A 19 8.24 4.67 3.62
C GLU A 19 8.18 6.18 3.34
N LEU A 20 6.98 6.76 3.23
CA LEU A 20 6.80 8.19 3.00
C LEU A 20 7.27 9.00 4.21
N HIS A 21 6.93 8.57 5.43
CA HIS A 21 7.37 9.19 6.68
C HIS A 21 8.89 9.16 6.86
N GLU A 22 9.55 8.07 6.45
CA GLU A 22 11.01 7.93 6.46
C GLU A 22 11.70 8.77 5.37
N GLN A 23 10.94 9.36 4.45
CA GLN A 23 11.46 10.21 3.38
C GLN A 23 10.77 11.58 3.34
N PRO A 24 11.13 12.49 4.26
CA PRO A 24 10.52 13.82 4.37
C PRO A 24 10.61 14.69 3.10
N GLN A 25 11.51 14.36 2.18
CA GLN A 25 11.59 14.98 0.86
C GLN A 25 10.42 14.58 -0.05
N LEU A 26 9.94 13.34 0.02
CA LEU A 26 8.78 12.86 -0.74
C LEU A 26 7.52 13.60 -0.29
N ILE A 27 7.34 13.75 1.02
CA ILE A 27 6.20 14.44 1.62
C ILE A 27 6.20 15.94 1.25
N ARG A 28 7.36 16.57 1.25
CA ARG A 28 7.47 18.01 0.95
C ARG A 28 7.32 18.35 -0.52
N GLN A 29 7.62 17.40 -1.40
CA GLN A 29 7.58 17.59 -2.85
C GLN A 29 6.23 17.18 -3.44
N THR A 30 5.58 16.17 -2.84
CA THR A 30 4.43 15.47 -3.39
C THR A 30 3.22 15.53 -2.46
N ASN A 31 2.03 15.22 -2.96
CA ASN A 31 0.85 14.94 -2.15
C ASN A 31 0.55 13.43 -2.01
N ILE A 32 1.56 12.56 -2.19
CA ILE A 32 1.38 11.09 -2.16
C ILE A 32 0.87 10.63 -0.79
N GLU A 33 1.38 11.20 0.30
CA GLU A 33 0.95 10.86 1.66
C GLU A 33 -0.55 11.10 1.84
N GLU A 34 -1.05 12.28 1.47
CA GLU A 34 -2.49 12.59 1.56
C GLU A 34 -3.32 11.58 0.75
N VAL A 35 -2.86 11.19 -0.44
CA VAL A 35 -3.55 10.20 -1.28
C VAL A 35 -3.62 8.84 -0.59
N VAL A 36 -2.52 8.39 0.02
CA VAL A 36 -2.43 7.09 0.70
C VAL A 36 -3.25 7.11 2.00
N GLU A 37 -3.12 8.15 2.83
CA GLU A 37 -3.88 8.31 4.08
C GLU A 37 -5.37 8.36 3.84
N ARG A 38 -5.83 9.19 2.90
CA ARG A 38 -7.26 9.28 2.57
C ARG A 38 -7.82 7.95 2.07
N THR A 39 -7.06 7.23 1.24
CA THR A 39 -7.50 5.91 0.77
C THR A 39 -7.62 4.93 1.94
N LYS A 40 -6.67 4.96 2.88
CA LYS A 40 -6.72 4.14 4.09
C LYS A 40 -7.96 4.46 4.94
N GLU A 41 -8.22 5.74 5.17
CA GLU A 41 -9.39 6.21 5.92
C GLU A 41 -10.71 5.79 5.25
N GLU A 42 -10.82 5.95 3.94
CA GLU A 42 -11.99 5.53 3.16
C GLU A 42 -12.22 4.01 3.28
N ILE A 43 -11.17 3.20 3.14
CA ILE A 43 -11.26 1.73 3.28
C ILE A 43 -11.74 1.34 4.69
N ILE A 44 -11.21 1.99 5.74
CA ILE A 44 -11.59 1.70 7.12
C ILE A 44 -13.01 2.15 7.42
N ARG A 45 -13.37 3.38 7.02
CA ARG A 45 -14.68 3.98 7.30
C ARG A 45 -15.80 3.25 6.60
N ASP A 46 -15.61 2.94 5.32
CA ASP A 46 -16.68 2.42 4.45
C ASP A 46 -16.69 0.88 4.39
N GLY A 47 -15.70 0.22 5.01
CA GLY A 47 -15.63 -1.23 5.11
C GLY A 47 -15.55 -1.90 3.74
N PHE A 48 -14.68 -1.42 2.86
CA PHE A 48 -14.58 -1.97 1.51
C PHE A 48 -13.97 -3.37 1.51
N HIS A 49 -14.59 -4.27 0.75
CA HIS A 49 -14.14 -5.65 0.54
C HIS A 49 -14.20 -6.05 -0.93
N GLY A 50 -13.47 -7.10 -1.30
CA GLY A 50 -13.51 -7.71 -2.62
C GLY A 50 -13.32 -6.69 -3.76
N TYR A 51 -14.29 -6.60 -4.66
CA TYR A 51 -14.20 -5.71 -5.83
C TYR A 51 -14.06 -4.23 -5.48
N GLU A 52 -14.83 -3.72 -4.51
CA GLU A 52 -14.76 -2.29 -4.15
C GLU A 52 -13.41 -1.94 -3.51
N LEU A 53 -12.87 -2.81 -2.66
CA LEU A 53 -11.52 -2.65 -2.12
C LEU A 53 -10.48 -2.53 -3.25
N ARG A 54 -10.48 -3.49 -4.17
CA ARG A 54 -9.57 -3.51 -5.32
C ARG A 54 -9.70 -2.26 -6.18
N ARG A 55 -10.92 -1.78 -6.41
CA ARG A 55 -11.20 -0.57 -7.18
C ARG A 55 -10.64 0.69 -6.51
N HIS A 56 -10.77 0.82 -5.19
CA HIS A 56 -10.21 1.94 -4.44
C HIS A 56 -8.68 1.92 -4.45
N VAL A 57 -8.08 0.74 -4.20
CA VAL A 57 -6.63 0.56 -4.26
C VAL A 57 -6.09 0.87 -5.66
N PHE A 58 -6.77 0.43 -6.72
CA PHE A 58 -6.39 0.74 -8.10
C PHE A 58 -6.35 2.25 -8.37
N ARG A 59 -7.37 2.99 -7.93
CA ARG A 59 -7.45 4.45 -8.09
C ARG A 59 -6.34 5.16 -7.33
N MET A 60 -6.01 4.68 -6.14
CA MET A 60 -4.89 5.19 -5.35
C MET A 60 -3.57 5.01 -6.11
N ILE A 61 -3.29 3.81 -6.62
CA ILE A 61 -2.05 3.53 -7.39
C ILE A 61 -1.94 4.43 -8.61
N LEU A 62 -3.02 4.63 -9.37
CA LEU A 62 -3.00 5.52 -10.54
C LEU A 62 -2.62 6.97 -10.17
N ARG A 63 -3.11 7.44 -9.02
CA ARG A 63 -2.74 8.77 -8.51
C ARG A 63 -1.28 8.83 -8.11
N ILE A 64 -0.78 7.81 -7.40
CA ILE A 64 0.63 7.73 -7.00
C ILE A 64 1.54 7.70 -8.24
N ASP A 65 1.24 6.85 -9.22
CA ASP A 65 2.00 6.75 -10.48
C ASP A 65 2.07 8.10 -11.20
N PHE A 66 0.94 8.81 -11.27
CA PHE A 66 0.88 10.15 -11.86
C PHE A 66 1.83 11.11 -11.14
N ILE A 67 1.76 11.19 -9.81
CA ILE A 67 2.58 12.10 -9.01
C ILE A 67 4.07 11.77 -9.14
N LEU A 68 4.45 10.50 -8.98
CA LEU A 68 5.84 10.05 -9.11
C LEU A 68 6.42 10.41 -10.49
N THR A 69 5.61 10.27 -11.54
CA THR A 69 6.01 10.61 -12.92
C THR A 69 6.16 12.11 -13.10
N THR A 70 5.17 12.91 -12.66
CA THR A 70 5.17 14.36 -12.88
C THR A 70 6.23 15.08 -12.05
N GLU A 71 6.52 14.58 -10.87
CA GLU A 71 7.44 15.23 -9.93
C GLU A 71 8.87 14.65 -10.01
N SER A 72 9.11 13.66 -10.88
CA SER A 72 10.40 12.99 -11.05
C SER A 72 10.95 12.39 -9.75
N VAL A 73 10.04 11.89 -8.92
CA VAL A 73 10.31 11.36 -7.60
C VAL A 73 10.44 9.83 -7.66
N ARG A 74 11.31 9.25 -6.84
CA ARG A 74 11.52 7.80 -6.78
C ARG A 74 11.31 7.28 -5.37
N LEU A 75 10.49 6.24 -5.25
CA LEU A 75 10.38 5.44 -4.02
C LEU A 75 11.65 4.59 -3.81
N SER A 76 11.88 4.15 -2.58
CA SER A 76 12.84 3.10 -2.27
C SER A 76 12.43 1.77 -2.92
N GLN A 77 13.28 0.75 -2.80
CA GLN A 77 12.90 -0.59 -3.25
C GLN A 77 11.68 -1.11 -2.48
N GLU A 78 11.59 -0.82 -1.18
CA GLU A 78 10.50 -1.30 -0.33
C GLU A 78 9.17 -0.62 -0.70
N GLY A 79 9.21 0.68 -0.97
CA GLY A 79 8.04 1.41 -1.48
C GLY A 79 7.57 0.90 -2.84
N ARG A 80 8.51 0.59 -3.76
CA ARG A 80 8.16 -0.03 -5.05
C ARG A 80 7.54 -1.41 -4.88
N ASP A 81 8.13 -2.25 -4.04
CA ASP A 81 7.62 -3.60 -3.77
C ASP A 81 6.19 -3.53 -3.17
N ALA A 82 5.90 -2.55 -2.30
CA ALA A 82 4.56 -2.35 -1.76
C ALA A 82 3.55 -1.87 -2.82
N ILE A 83 3.92 -0.97 -3.73
CA ILE A 83 3.08 -0.56 -4.86
C ILE A 83 2.78 -1.74 -5.80
N ASP A 84 3.79 -2.56 -6.10
CA ASP A 84 3.62 -3.72 -6.97
C ASP A 84 2.64 -4.74 -6.37
N GLU A 85 2.68 -4.95 -5.05
CA GLU A 85 1.73 -5.83 -4.37
C GLU A 85 0.32 -5.27 -4.32
N LEU A 86 0.17 -3.97 -4.05
CA LEU A 86 -1.13 -3.32 -4.14
C LEU A 86 -1.68 -3.38 -5.57
N ARG A 87 -0.82 -3.27 -6.60
CA ARG A 87 -1.22 -3.39 -8.00
C ARG A 87 -1.67 -4.80 -8.34
N ARG A 88 -0.98 -5.82 -7.83
CA ARG A 88 -1.39 -7.22 -7.95
C ARG A 88 -2.77 -7.44 -7.34
N ILE A 89 -2.98 -6.97 -6.11
CA ILE A 89 -4.27 -7.06 -5.40
C ILE A 89 -5.36 -6.34 -6.19
N ALA A 90 -5.12 -5.09 -6.60
CA ALA A 90 -6.06 -4.29 -7.38
C ALA A 90 -6.51 -4.98 -8.67
N ASN A 91 -5.63 -5.77 -9.30
CA ASN A 91 -5.92 -6.54 -10.50
C ASN A 91 -6.54 -7.93 -10.23
N GLY A 92 -6.78 -8.29 -8.97
CA GLY A 92 -7.31 -9.61 -8.58
C GLY A 92 -6.34 -10.76 -8.92
N GLN A 93 -5.05 -10.47 -9.06
CA GLN A 93 -4.04 -11.46 -9.42
C GLN A 93 -3.66 -12.31 -8.20
N LYS A 94 -3.50 -13.62 -8.41
CA LYS A 94 -3.03 -14.54 -7.36
C LYS A 94 -1.56 -14.26 -7.02
N LYS A 95 -1.15 -14.52 -5.78
CA LYS A 95 0.26 -14.39 -5.36
C LYS A 95 1.15 -15.33 -6.17
N GLU A 96 2.18 -14.77 -6.82
CA GLU A 96 3.26 -15.52 -7.46
C GLU A 96 4.49 -15.48 -6.53
N ASP A 97 4.74 -16.61 -5.85
CA ASP A 97 5.92 -16.93 -5.03
C ASP A 97 6.16 -16.15 -3.69
N PRO A 98 5.98 -16.79 -2.51
CA PRO A 98 6.20 -16.20 -1.19
C PRO A 98 7.62 -15.67 -0.89
N ARG A 99 8.63 -15.93 -1.72
CA ARG A 99 10.03 -15.54 -1.45
C ARG A 99 10.37 -14.08 -1.74
N ARG A 100 9.66 -13.42 -2.66
CA ARG A 100 9.79 -11.95 -2.91
C ARG A 100 9.40 -11.11 -1.69
N PHE A 101 8.70 -11.72 -0.74
CA PHE A 101 7.95 -11.05 0.32
C PHE A 101 8.66 -11.01 1.67
N LEU A 102 9.85 -11.58 1.82
CA LEU A 102 10.46 -11.79 3.14
C LEU A 102 10.70 -10.49 3.93
N ARG A 103 11.05 -9.37 3.26
CA ARG A 103 11.24 -8.08 3.92
C ARG A 103 9.91 -7.42 4.34
N ILE A 104 8.95 -7.34 3.43
CA ILE A 104 7.63 -6.78 3.74
C ILE A 104 6.88 -7.67 4.74
N ARG A 105 6.95 -9.00 4.63
CA ARG A 105 6.38 -9.91 5.65
C ARG A 105 7.06 -9.76 7.00
N HIS A 106 8.35 -9.46 7.08
CA HIS A 106 9.00 -9.20 8.36
C HIS A 106 8.47 -7.91 8.98
N PHE A 107 8.37 -6.82 8.20
CA PHE A 107 7.75 -5.57 8.63
C PHE A 107 6.28 -5.77 9.06
N LEU A 108 5.49 -6.45 8.23
CA LEU A 108 4.10 -6.77 8.51
C LEU A 108 3.96 -7.68 9.73
N ALA A 109 4.81 -8.69 9.89
CA ALA A 109 4.79 -9.59 11.05
C ALA A 109 5.11 -8.86 12.35
N GLN A 110 6.08 -7.93 12.34
CA GLN A 110 6.37 -7.07 13.48
C GLN A 110 5.17 -6.17 13.83
N ARG A 111 4.46 -5.63 12.83
CA ARG A 111 3.31 -4.73 13.03
C ARG A 111 2.02 -5.48 13.43
N PHE A 112 1.75 -6.65 12.87
CA PHE A 112 0.58 -7.47 13.20
C PHE A 112 0.69 -8.13 14.58
N GLN A 113 1.89 -8.32 15.13
CA GLN A 113 2.06 -8.74 16.54
C GLN A 113 1.53 -7.69 17.54
N HIS A 114 1.48 -6.41 17.17
CA HIS A 114 0.98 -5.34 18.03
C HIS A 114 -0.55 -5.17 18.02
N HIS A 115 -1.28 -5.78 17.08
CA HIS A 115 -2.75 -5.67 16.97
C HIS A 115 -3.52 -6.84 17.60
N MET A 116 -2.84 -7.83 18.18
CA MET A 116 -3.42 -9.03 18.82
C MET A 116 -3.33 -9.02 20.35
N GLN A 117 -3.02 -7.87 20.96
CA GLN A 117 -3.13 -7.60 22.40
C GLN A 117 -4.24 -6.58 22.63
#